data_AF-A0A8J8DV03-F1
#
_entry.id   AF-A0A8J8DV03-F1
#
_cell.length_a   1.000
_cell.length_b   1.000
_cell.length_c   1.000
_cell.angle_alpha   90.00
_cell.angle_beta   90.00
_cell.angle_gamma   90.00
#
_symmetry.space_group_name_H-M   'P 1'
#
loop_
_entity.id
_entity.type
_entity.pdbx_description
1 polymer ?
#
loop_
_entity_poly.entity_id
_entity_poly.type
_entity_poly.pdbx_seq_one_letter_code
_entity_poly.pdbx_strand_id
1 'polypeptide(L)'
;MRAGETLRKLESKGITLEKMLDTAMELYIGENARDVRKLLKETMLRYLDDINVQSLLMAALLLEENFNIEGDPVNLVADELIGISIAEYIGGKMALFNFFYYDTRKPGILKELPPFLDDAVGGFIAGCMTKLLSED
;
A
#
# COMPACT_ATOMS: atom_id res chain seq x y z
N MET A 1 -14.81 -10.76 -2.70
CA MET A 1 -15.35 -9.38 -2.54
C MET A 1 -15.42 -8.73 -3.91
N ARG A 2 -16.27 -7.72 -4.12
CA ARG A 2 -16.20 -6.89 -5.34
C ARG A 2 -15.14 -5.79 -5.11
N ALA A 3 -14.31 -5.40 -6.10
CA ALA A 3 -13.31 -4.31 -6.00
C ALA A 3 -13.70 -3.13 -5.12
N GLY A 4 -14.91 -2.60 -5.35
CA GLY A 4 -15.39 -1.41 -4.65
C GLY A 4 -15.58 -1.62 -3.13
N GLU A 5 -15.66 -2.85 -2.63
CA GLU A 5 -15.90 -3.11 -1.21
C GLU A 5 -14.66 -2.91 -0.35
N THR A 6 -13.48 -3.35 -0.80
CA THR A 6 -12.21 -3.10 -0.11
C THR A 6 -11.93 -1.60 -0.05
N LEU A 7 -12.04 -0.92 -1.20
CA LEU A 7 -11.78 0.52 -1.28
C LEU A 7 -12.73 1.30 -0.35
N ARG A 8 -14.03 0.97 -0.33
CA ARG A 8 -14.98 1.62 0.61
C ARG A 8 -14.60 1.45 2.08
N LYS A 9 -14.07 0.28 2.45
CA LYS A 9 -13.61 0.03 3.84
C LYS A 9 -12.36 0.83 4.16
N LEU A 10 -11.39 0.88 3.24
CA LEU A 10 -10.21 1.75 3.37
C LEU A 10 -10.62 3.23 3.46
N GLU A 11 -11.56 3.68 2.63
CA GLU A 11 -12.09 5.04 2.65
C GLU A 11 -12.75 5.39 3.98
N SER A 12 -13.44 4.44 4.64
CA SER A 12 -14.00 4.66 5.98
C SER A 12 -12.93 4.86 7.07
N LYS A 13 -11.68 4.47 6.81
CA LYS A 13 -10.50 4.75 7.64
C LYS A 13 -9.72 5.98 7.16
N GLY A 14 -10.25 6.73 6.19
CA GLY A 14 -9.60 7.92 5.63
C GLY A 14 -8.53 7.61 4.58
N ILE A 15 -8.38 6.35 4.15
CA ILE A 15 -7.45 5.89 3.12
C ILE A 15 -8.17 5.92 1.77
N THR A 16 -7.99 7.01 1.01
CA THR A 16 -8.59 7.15 -0.32
C THR A 16 -7.58 6.83 -1.41
N LEU A 17 -8.07 6.47 -2.61
CA LEU A 17 -7.20 6.25 -3.78
C LEU A 17 -6.32 7.47 -4.08
N GLU A 18 -6.87 8.69 -3.97
CA GLU A 18 -6.09 9.90 -4.23
C GLU A 18 -5.01 10.13 -3.18
N LYS A 19 -5.28 9.87 -1.89
CA LYS A 19 -4.24 9.94 -0.85
C LYS A 19 -3.13 8.90 -1.07
N MET A 20 -3.48 7.68 -1.48
CA MET A 20 -2.48 6.66 -1.83
C MET A 20 -1.63 7.09 -3.04
N LEU A 21 -2.25 7.71 -4.05
CA LEU A 21 -1.53 8.24 -5.21
C LEU A 21 -0.61 9.40 -4.83
N ASP A 22 -1.09 10.36 -4.05
CA ASP A 22 -0.27 11.49 -3.59
C ASP A 22 0.92 11.00 -2.76
N THR A 23 0.68 10.08 -1.83
CA THR A 23 1.70 9.40 -1.03
C THR A 23 2.75 8.70 -1.90
N ALA A 24 2.32 7.98 -2.94
CA ALA A 24 3.23 7.31 -3.87
C ALA A 24 4.10 8.31 -4.62
N MET A 25 3.49 9.39 -5.11
CA MET A 25 4.16 10.40 -5.93
C MET A 25 5.08 11.33 -5.13
N GLU A 26 4.88 11.49 -3.81
CA GLU A 26 5.80 12.25 -2.94
C GLU A 26 7.25 11.73 -3.00
N LEU A 27 7.43 10.42 -3.18
CA LEU A 27 8.76 9.80 -3.27
C LEU A 27 9.19 9.46 -4.70
N TYR A 28 8.36 9.75 -5.70
CA TYR A 28 8.70 9.48 -7.11
C TYR A 28 9.80 10.43 -7.58
N ILE A 29 10.89 9.86 -8.10
CA ILE A 29 12.00 10.59 -8.70
C ILE A 29 12.10 10.14 -10.16
N GLY A 30 11.70 11.01 -11.07
CA GLY A 30 11.78 10.76 -12.51
C GLY A 30 11.07 11.83 -13.31
N GLU A 31 11.18 11.73 -14.63
CA GLU A 31 10.47 12.62 -15.54
C GLU A 31 9.00 12.22 -15.67
N ASN A 32 8.19 13.05 -16.34
CA ASN A 32 6.79 12.74 -16.69
C ASN A 32 5.89 12.34 -15.51
N ALA A 33 6.07 12.96 -14.33
CA ALA A 33 5.32 12.66 -13.11
C ALA A 33 3.79 12.64 -13.31
N ARG A 34 3.26 13.46 -14.22
CA ARG A 34 1.83 13.49 -14.55
C ARG A 34 1.35 12.18 -15.20
N ASP A 35 2.11 11.66 -16.15
CA ASP A 35 1.78 10.43 -16.87
C ASP A 35 1.97 9.22 -15.96
N VAL A 36 3.06 9.21 -15.19
CA VAL A 36 3.31 8.19 -14.16
C VAL A 36 2.16 8.14 -13.16
N ARG A 37 1.70 9.28 -12.64
CA ARG A 37 0.56 9.31 -11.71
C ARG A 37 -0.71 8.74 -12.33
N LYS A 38 -0.95 8.98 -13.62
CA LYS A 38 -2.10 8.44 -14.35
C LYS A 38 -2.01 6.92 -14.50
N LEU A 39 -0.88 6.41 -14.96
CA LEU A 39 -0.65 4.96 -15.13
C LEU A 39 -0.63 4.23 -13.79
N LEU A 40 -0.11 4.88 -12.74
CA LEU A 40 -0.15 4.36 -11.38
C LEU A 40 -1.58 4.22 -10.87
N LYS A 41 -2.45 5.19 -11.17
CA LYS A 41 -3.88 5.11 -10.82
C LYS A 41 -4.55 3.91 -11.49
N GLU A 42 -4.28 3.68 -12.76
CA GLU A 42 -4.80 2.52 -13.50
C GLU A 42 -4.28 1.21 -12.91
N THR A 43 -2.99 1.15 -12.53
CA THR A 43 -2.36 0.00 -11.88
C THR A 43 -2.97 -0.28 -10.50
N MET A 44 -3.13 0.74 -9.66
CA MET A 44 -3.74 0.61 -8.35
C MET A 44 -5.19 0.12 -8.46
N LEU A 45 -5.98 0.66 -9.39
CA LEU A 45 -7.36 0.20 -9.61
C LEU A 45 -7.42 -1.27 -10.02
N ARG A 46 -6.49 -1.73 -10.87
CA ARG A 46 -6.36 -3.14 -11.26
C ARG A 46 -6.11 -4.03 -10.05
N TYR A 47 -5.14 -3.69 -9.20
CA TYR A 47 -4.79 -4.50 -8.04
C TYR A 47 -5.76 -4.37 -6.86
N LEU A 48 -6.52 -3.28 -6.76
CA LEU A 48 -7.66 -3.22 -5.83
C LEU A 48 -8.79 -4.20 -6.20
N ASP A 49 -8.86 -4.68 -7.44
CA ASP A 49 -9.79 -5.74 -7.86
C ASP A 49 -9.21 -7.16 -7.71
N ASP A 50 -7.91 -7.29 -7.45
CA ASP A 50 -7.26 -8.59 -7.24
C ASP A 50 -7.64 -9.20 -5.88
N ILE A 51 -8.15 -10.43 -5.89
CA ILE A 51 -8.66 -11.08 -4.68
C ILE A 51 -7.59 -11.34 -3.62
N ASN A 52 -6.33 -11.57 -4.00
CA ASN A 52 -5.25 -11.81 -3.05
C ASN A 52 -4.85 -10.50 -2.37
N VAL A 53 -4.74 -9.41 -3.14
CA VAL A 53 -4.51 -8.06 -2.60
C VAL A 53 -5.64 -7.63 -1.69
N GLN A 54 -6.90 -7.84 -2.09
CA GLN A 54 -8.07 -7.56 -1.26
C GLN A 54 -8.05 -8.33 0.05
N SER A 55 -7.66 -9.62 0.01
CA SER A 55 -7.62 -10.47 1.19
C SER A 55 -6.57 -10.00 2.20
N LEU A 56 -5.38 -9.61 1.73
CA LEU A 56 -4.31 -9.10 2.58
C LEU A 56 -4.65 -7.72 3.16
N LEU A 57 -5.19 -6.80 2.36
CA LEU A 57 -5.66 -5.49 2.86
C LEU A 57 -6.79 -5.64 3.89
N MET A 58 -7.70 -6.59 3.68
CA MET A 58 -8.75 -6.88 4.66
C MET A 58 -8.19 -7.52 5.94
N ALA A 59 -7.20 -8.40 5.81
CA ALA A 59 -6.54 -8.99 6.97
C ALA A 59 -5.90 -7.90 7.84
N ALA A 60 -5.14 -6.98 7.24
CA ALA A 60 -4.58 -5.83 7.95
C ALA A 60 -5.66 -4.99 8.65
N LEU A 61 -6.74 -4.66 7.95
CA LEU A 61 -7.86 -3.91 8.52
C LEU A 61 -8.50 -4.62 9.72
N LEU A 62 -8.74 -5.93 9.62
CA LEU A 62 -9.34 -6.71 10.70
C LEU A 62 -8.38 -6.85 11.88
N LEU A 63 -7.09 -7.02 11.64
CA LEU A 63 -6.09 -7.09 12.71
C LEU A 63 -6.03 -5.76 13.47
N GLU A 64 -6.03 -4.63 12.75
CA GLU A 64 -6.08 -3.30 13.34
C GLU A 64 -7.35 -3.07 14.18
N GLU A 65 -8.50 -3.59 13.73
CA GLU A 65 -9.76 -3.41 14.46
C GLU A 65 -9.90 -4.31 15.70
N ASN A 66 -9.19 -5.43 15.75
CA ASN A 66 -9.37 -6.44 16.79
C ASN A 66 -8.23 -6.52 17.82
N PHE A 67 -7.07 -5.94 17.51
CA PHE A 67 -5.93 -5.91 18.41
C PHE A 67 -5.66 -4.49 18.87
N ASN A 68 -5.54 -4.29 20.19
CA ASN A 68 -5.16 -3.00 20.75
C ASN A 68 -3.63 -2.88 20.76
N ILE A 69 -3.07 -2.32 19.70
CA ILE A 69 -1.64 -2.14 19.51
C ILE A 69 -1.29 -0.71 19.93
N GLU A 70 -0.45 -0.58 20.95
CA GLU A 70 0.00 0.74 21.39
C GLU A 70 1.24 1.17 20.60
N GLY A 71 1.11 2.28 19.87
CA GLY A 71 2.19 2.81 19.05
C GLY A 71 2.53 1.88 17.88
N ASP A 72 3.81 1.85 17.51
CA ASP A 72 4.36 1.03 16.44
C ASP A 72 5.48 0.16 17.04
N PRO A 73 5.12 -0.97 17.67
CA PRO A 73 6.04 -1.74 18.47
C PRO A 73 6.96 -2.58 17.58
N VAL A 74 8.28 -2.40 17.74
CA VAL A 74 9.35 -3.08 16.97
C VAL A 74 9.24 -4.62 16.93
N ASN A 75 8.50 -5.23 17.84
CA ASN A 75 8.30 -6.68 17.89
C ASN A 75 7.02 -7.17 17.18
N LEU A 76 6.21 -6.27 16.63
CA LEU A 76 5.14 -6.61 15.71
C LEU A 76 5.79 -6.80 14.34
N VAL A 77 5.85 -8.06 13.91
CA VAL A 77 6.43 -8.46 12.61
C VAL A 77 5.32 -8.84 11.64
N ALA A 78 4.09 -9.00 12.14
CA ALA A 78 2.97 -9.50 11.36
C ALA A 78 2.45 -8.48 10.35
N ASP A 79 2.47 -7.20 10.70
CA ASP A 79 2.27 -6.04 9.84
C ASP A 79 3.29 -5.99 8.70
N GLU A 80 4.59 -6.08 9.03
CA GLU A 80 5.66 -6.05 8.04
C GLU A 80 5.49 -7.20 7.03
N LEU A 81 5.19 -8.41 7.53
CA LEU A 81 4.97 -9.59 6.69
C LEU A 81 3.77 -9.43 5.75
N ILE A 82 2.71 -8.74 6.18
CA ILE A 82 1.57 -8.42 5.32
C ILE A 82 1.98 -7.40 4.25
N GLY A 83 2.65 -6.31 4.64
CA GLY A 83 3.16 -5.30 3.72
C GLY A 83 4.08 -5.89 2.65
N ILE A 84 5.06 -6.69 3.07
CA ILE A 84 5.99 -7.42 2.19
C ILE A 84 5.22 -8.35 1.25
N SER A 85 4.26 -9.11 1.77
CA SER A 85 3.47 -10.05 0.95
C SER A 85 2.68 -9.33 -0.13
N ILE A 86 2.08 -8.17 0.19
CA ILE A 86 1.37 -7.35 -0.80
C ILE A 86 2.35 -6.81 -1.84
N ALA A 87 3.46 -6.21 -1.40
CA ALA A 87 4.45 -5.61 -2.29
C ALA A 87 5.01 -6.65 -3.29
N GLU A 88 5.49 -7.78 -2.77
CA GLU A 88 6.07 -8.85 -3.59
C GLU A 88 5.04 -9.53 -4.50
N TYR A 89 3.78 -9.67 -4.06
CA TYR A 89 2.72 -10.23 -4.89
C TYR A 89 2.47 -9.35 -6.14
N ILE A 90 2.48 -8.03 -5.97
CA ILE A 90 2.19 -7.08 -7.06
C ILE A 90 3.42 -6.85 -7.95
N GLY A 91 4.55 -6.48 -7.36
CA GLY A 91 5.74 -6.01 -8.07
C GLY A 91 6.94 -6.97 -8.04
N GLY A 92 6.76 -8.19 -7.54
CA GLY A 92 7.83 -9.19 -7.44
C GLY A 92 8.92 -8.82 -6.43
N LYS A 93 10.06 -9.51 -6.50
CA LYS A 93 11.16 -9.34 -5.53
C LYS A 93 11.73 -7.92 -5.47
N MET A 94 11.67 -7.17 -6.57
CA MET A 94 12.14 -5.78 -6.58
C MET A 94 11.26 -4.85 -5.74
N ALA A 95 9.99 -5.22 -5.53
CA ALA A 95 9.07 -4.41 -4.74
C ALA A 95 9.43 -4.36 -3.26
N LEU A 96 10.22 -5.32 -2.79
CA LEU A 96 10.75 -5.33 -1.42
C LEU A 96 11.61 -4.08 -1.13
N PHE A 97 12.43 -3.65 -2.09
CA PHE A 97 13.25 -2.45 -1.92
C PHE A 97 12.40 -1.18 -1.86
N ASN A 98 11.38 -1.09 -2.70
CA ASN A 98 10.44 0.02 -2.65
C ASN A 98 9.61 0.00 -1.37
N PHE A 99 9.20 -1.18 -0.89
CA PHE A 99 8.44 -1.31 0.36
C PHE A 99 9.23 -0.70 1.53
N PHE A 100 10.47 -1.15 1.75
CA PHE A 100 11.32 -0.56 2.79
C PHE A 100 11.60 0.92 2.56
N TYR A 101 11.66 1.39 1.32
CA TYR A 101 11.82 2.82 1.01
C TYR A 101 10.60 3.65 1.46
N TYR A 102 9.37 3.18 1.19
CA TYR A 102 8.15 3.84 1.65
C TYR A 102 7.96 3.72 3.16
N ASP A 103 8.16 2.53 3.72
CA ASP A 103 8.02 2.27 5.16
C ASP A 103 9.02 3.10 5.99
N THR A 104 10.29 3.17 5.59
CA THR A 104 11.29 3.99 6.29
C THR A 104 10.96 5.49 6.26
N ARG A 105 10.34 5.97 5.17
CA ARG A 105 10.08 7.40 4.95
C ARG A 105 8.70 7.86 5.46
N LYS A 106 7.74 6.94 5.57
CA LYS A 106 6.31 7.16 5.87
C LYS A 106 5.75 8.45 5.22
N PRO A 107 5.82 8.63 3.88
CA PRO A 107 5.26 9.81 3.21
C PRO A 107 3.73 9.89 3.35
N GLY A 108 3.17 11.05 3.03
CA GLY A 108 1.74 11.25 2.87
C GLY A 108 0.90 10.67 4.01
N ILE A 109 -0.02 9.75 3.66
CA ILE A 109 -0.93 9.12 4.62
C ILE A 109 -0.25 8.09 5.52
N LEU A 110 0.89 7.51 5.13
CA LEU A 110 1.50 6.40 5.88
C LEU A 110 1.89 6.82 7.31
N LYS A 111 2.38 8.05 7.52
CA LYS A 111 2.70 8.57 8.86
C LYS A 111 1.50 8.73 9.80
N GLU A 112 0.28 8.67 9.27
CA GLU A 112 -0.97 8.89 10.02
C GLU A 112 -1.69 7.57 10.31
N LEU A 113 -1.27 6.47 9.67
CA LEU A 113 -1.92 5.18 9.77
C LEU A 113 -1.34 4.36 10.93
N PRO A 114 -2.17 3.48 11.53
CA PRO A 114 -1.69 2.54 12.54
C PRO A 114 -0.96 1.34 11.91
N PRO A 115 -0.22 0.54 12.71
CA PRO A 115 0.85 -0.35 12.23
C PRO A 115 0.43 -1.40 11.19
N PHE A 116 -0.77 -1.98 11.28
CA PHE A 116 -1.17 -2.93 10.23
C PHE A 116 -1.53 -2.21 8.93
N LEU A 117 -2.10 -1.01 9.03
CA LEU A 117 -2.60 -0.29 7.87
C LEU A 117 -1.52 0.51 7.16
N ASP A 118 -0.54 1.09 7.85
CA ASP A 118 0.58 1.78 7.20
C ASP A 118 1.43 0.80 6.40
N ASP A 119 1.77 -0.37 6.94
CA ASP A 119 2.53 -1.39 6.23
C ASP A 119 1.75 -2.01 5.07
N ALA A 120 0.46 -2.33 5.28
CA ALA A 120 -0.34 -2.91 4.20
C ALA A 120 -0.56 -1.91 3.04
N VAL A 121 -0.82 -0.64 3.36
CA VAL A 121 -0.98 0.41 2.34
C VAL A 121 0.37 0.77 1.71
N GLY A 122 1.45 0.80 2.50
CA GLY A 122 2.82 1.00 2.02
C GLY A 122 3.26 -0.10 1.07
N GLY A 123 2.96 -1.36 1.40
CA GLY A 123 3.16 -2.53 0.56
C GLY A 123 2.37 -2.46 -0.74
N PHE A 124 1.11 -2.04 -0.68
CA PHE A 124 0.28 -1.82 -1.87
C PHE A 124 0.85 -0.74 -2.80
N ILE A 125 1.24 0.40 -2.24
CA ILE A 125 1.87 1.52 -2.98
C ILE A 125 3.18 1.07 -3.62
N ALA A 126 4.07 0.46 -2.84
CA ALA A 126 5.37 -0.02 -3.28
C ALA A 126 5.25 -1.07 -4.39
N GLY A 127 4.34 -2.03 -4.21
CA GLY A 127 4.02 -3.04 -5.19
C GLY A 127 3.56 -2.42 -6.51
N CYS A 128 2.56 -1.54 -6.46
CA CYS A 128 2.01 -0.90 -7.66
C CYS A 128 3.03 -0.02 -8.38
N MET A 129 3.82 0.76 -7.64
CA MET A 129 4.87 1.60 -8.22
C MET A 129 5.94 0.75 -8.89
N THR A 130 6.40 -0.31 -8.22
CA THR A 130 7.40 -1.22 -8.79
C THR A 130 6.87 -1.90 -10.06
N LYS A 131 5.62 -2.38 -10.01
CA LYS A 131 4.98 -3.01 -11.15
C LYS A 131 4.92 -2.07 -12.35
N LEU A 132 4.47 -0.83 -12.14
CA LEU A 132 4.44 0.19 -13.17
C LEU A 132 5.82 0.42 -13.80
N LEU A 133 6.84 0.67 -12.98
CA LEU A 133 8.19 0.99 -13.46
C LEU A 133 8.93 -0.22 -14.06
N SER A 134 8.42 -1.44 -13.85
CA SER A 134 8.97 -2.67 -14.42
C SER A 134 8.36 -3.07 -15.76
N GLU A 135 7.27 -2.42 -16.18
CA GLU A 135 6.61 -2.65 -17.47
C GLU A 135 7.13 -1.70 -18.58
N ASP A 136 8.11 -0.85 -18.27
CA ASP A 136 8.85 0.00 -19.22
C ASP A 136 10.06 -0.70 -19.87
#